data_AF-A0A218QVR5-F1
#
_entry.id   AF-A0A218QVR5-F1
#
_cell.length_a   1.000
_cell.length_b   1.000
_cell.length_c   1.000
_cell.angle_alpha   90.00
_cell.angle_beta   90.00
_cell.angle_gamma   90.00
#
_symmetry.space_group_name_H-M   'P 1'
#
loop_
_entity.id
_entity.type
_entity.pdbx_description
1 polymer ?
#
loop_
_entity_poly.entity_id
_entity_poly.type
_entity_poly.pdbx_seq_one_letter_code
_entity_poly.pdbx_strand_id
1 'polypeptide(L)'
;MSKFYNNVKSKLNKKGIKGLTKTDYLLAAEHLGIENLDNPSTEEINAGVNYLMKKQSSELTTIENPQYDVLANDSLNEGTQAFALSEINQAGDLLAIQDKADLVASTAESMGIQLQLSEIQNIASNLDYSGDSLDEGIDDIRSAITAFVEYKAQINQQKINHMIGEVRTAVNQHNQQTSQHLNNGLSQIAKDINQADTDFKSSVRQALKCFAIPANKPG
;
A
#
# COMPACT_ATOMS: atom_id res chain seq x y z
N MET A 1 -19.19 16.30 -14.11
CA MET A 1 -18.62 15.41 -13.07
C MET A 1 -19.71 15.16 -12.05
N SER A 2 -19.91 13.90 -11.64
CA SER A 2 -21.04 13.55 -10.79
C SER A 2 -20.92 14.08 -9.37
N LYS A 3 -22.06 14.30 -8.69
CA LYS A 3 -22.05 14.76 -7.30
C LYS A 3 -21.42 13.72 -6.37
N PHE A 4 -21.59 12.44 -6.64
CA PHE A 4 -20.92 11.36 -5.92
C PHE A 4 -19.40 11.50 -5.96
N TYR A 5 -18.81 11.65 -7.16
CA TYR A 5 -17.38 11.82 -7.33
C TYR A 5 -16.83 13.02 -6.52
N ASN A 6 -17.48 14.18 -6.64
CA ASN A 6 -17.01 15.40 -5.98
C ASN A 6 -17.09 15.30 -4.43
N ASN A 7 -18.18 14.73 -3.91
CA ASN A 7 -18.38 14.60 -2.46
C ASN A 7 -17.44 13.55 -1.85
N VAL A 8 -17.32 12.38 -2.48
CA VAL A 8 -16.44 11.30 -2.01
C VAL A 8 -14.97 11.75 -2.08
N LYS A 9 -14.54 12.35 -3.19
CA LYS A 9 -13.18 12.91 -3.34
C LYS A 9 -12.85 13.97 -2.30
N SER A 10 -13.77 14.90 -2.05
CA SER A 10 -13.59 15.95 -1.03
C SER A 10 -13.41 15.36 0.37
N LYS A 11 -14.22 14.35 0.73
CA LYS A 11 -14.10 13.65 2.02
C LYS A 11 -12.82 12.82 2.14
N LEU A 12 -12.40 12.13 1.07
CA LEU A 12 -11.15 11.36 1.06
C LEU A 12 -9.92 12.27 1.18
N ASN A 13 -9.91 13.40 0.46
CA ASN A 13 -8.84 14.39 0.58
C ASN A 13 -8.73 14.96 2.00
N LYS A 14 -9.86 15.20 2.69
CA LYS A 14 -9.88 15.63 4.10
C LYS A 14 -9.33 14.55 5.05
N LYS A 15 -9.47 13.27 4.68
CA LYS A 15 -8.91 12.13 5.41
C LYS A 15 -7.47 11.79 5.01
N GLY A 16 -6.83 12.64 4.19
CA GLY A 16 -5.43 12.44 3.76
C GLY A 16 -5.24 11.45 2.62
N ILE A 17 -6.31 10.89 2.07
CA ILE A 17 -6.27 9.92 0.98
C ILE A 17 -6.29 10.63 -0.37
N LYS A 18 -5.22 10.45 -1.13
CA LYS A 18 -5.00 11.04 -2.46
C LYS A 18 -4.56 9.94 -3.43
N GLY A 19 -4.68 10.21 -4.74
CA GLY A 19 -4.16 9.31 -5.80
C GLY A 19 -5.18 8.37 -6.45
N LEU A 20 -6.44 8.37 -6.02
CA LEU A 20 -7.50 7.56 -6.65
C LEU A 20 -7.93 8.14 -8.01
N THR A 21 -8.04 7.28 -9.02
CA THR A 21 -8.43 7.64 -10.38
C THR A 21 -9.94 7.75 -10.49
N LYS A 22 -10.45 8.42 -11.54
CA LYS A 22 -11.90 8.55 -11.77
C LYS A 22 -12.59 7.18 -11.89
N THR A 23 -11.90 6.19 -12.45
CA THR A 23 -12.38 4.81 -12.61
C THR A 23 -12.64 4.14 -11.26
N ASP A 24 -11.81 4.42 -10.25
CA ASP A 24 -12.00 3.85 -8.90
C ASP A 24 -13.31 4.28 -8.25
N TYR A 25 -13.69 5.53 -8.43
CA TYR A 25 -14.96 6.04 -7.90
C TYR A 25 -16.17 5.45 -8.63
N LEU A 26 -16.03 5.12 -9.92
CA LEU A 26 -17.11 4.48 -10.69
C LEU A 26 -17.26 3.02 -10.29
N LEU A 27 -16.16 2.28 -10.15
CA LEU A 27 -16.16 0.91 -9.62
C LEU A 27 -16.72 0.84 -8.20
N ALA A 28 -16.41 1.84 -7.36
CA ALA A 28 -16.98 1.92 -6.02
C ALA A 28 -18.50 2.14 -6.05
N ALA A 29 -19.00 2.97 -6.98
CA ALA A 29 -20.43 3.19 -7.13
C ALA A 29 -21.15 1.94 -7.66
N GLU A 30 -20.55 1.24 -8.63
CA GLU A 30 -21.07 -0.01 -9.18
C GLU A 30 -21.13 -1.13 -8.13
N HIS A 31 -20.05 -1.32 -7.37
CA HIS A 31 -20.00 -2.31 -6.28
C HIS A 31 -21.00 -2.00 -5.16
N LEU A 32 -21.34 -0.73 -4.95
CA LEU A 32 -22.31 -0.32 -3.93
C LEU A 32 -23.75 -0.22 -4.46
N GLY A 33 -23.98 -0.54 -5.75
CA GLY A 33 -25.30 -0.46 -6.36
C GLY A 33 -25.87 0.96 -6.45
N ILE A 34 -25.01 1.98 -6.51
CA ILE A 34 -25.45 3.38 -6.57
C ILE A 34 -25.84 3.73 -8.01
N GLU A 35 -27.14 3.65 -8.29
CA GLU A 35 -27.69 3.92 -9.62
C GLU A 35 -27.66 5.42 -9.96
N ASN A 36 -27.81 6.31 -8.96
CA ASN A 36 -27.87 7.77 -9.18
C ASN A 36 -26.61 8.52 -8.68
N LEU A 37 -25.61 8.58 -9.55
CA LEU A 37 -24.34 9.28 -9.31
C LEU A 37 -24.49 10.81 -9.13
N ASP A 38 -25.57 11.41 -9.64
CA ASP A 38 -25.79 12.87 -9.63
C ASP A 38 -26.63 13.35 -8.44
N ASN A 39 -27.25 12.44 -7.71
CA ASN A 39 -27.93 12.72 -6.45
C ASN A 39 -27.78 11.58 -5.43
N PRO A 40 -26.55 11.26 -4.99
CA PRO A 40 -26.33 10.21 -4.02
C PRO A 40 -26.80 10.63 -2.63
N SER A 41 -27.28 9.67 -1.86
CA SER A 41 -27.60 9.87 -0.44
C SER A 41 -26.32 10.07 0.39
N THR A 42 -26.48 10.60 1.61
CA THR A 42 -25.34 10.77 2.52
C THR A 42 -24.74 9.43 2.94
N GLU A 43 -25.55 8.38 3.01
CA GLU A 43 -25.14 7.01 3.33
C GLU A 43 -24.32 6.41 2.19
N GLU A 44 -24.76 6.59 0.94
CA GLU A 44 -24.05 6.16 -0.27
C GLU A 44 -22.69 6.85 -0.40
N ILE A 45 -22.61 8.16 -0.11
CA ILE A 45 -21.34 8.89 -0.08
C ILE A 45 -20.40 8.30 0.98
N ASN A 46 -20.90 8.01 2.18
CA ASN A 46 -20.07 7.45 3.24
C ASN A 46 -19.64 6.00 2.96
N ALA A 47 -20.53 5.20 2.35
CA ALA A 47 -20.22 3.85 1.88
C ALA A 47 -19.13 3.87 0.82
N GLY A 48 -19.21 4.78 -0.16
CA GLY A 48 -18.19 5.00 -1.19
C GLY A 48 -16.84 5.39 -0.62
N VAL A 49 -16.83 6.29 0.37
CA VAL A 49 -15.61 6.66 1.09
C VAL A 49 -15.02 5.43 1.80
N ASN A 50 -15.81 4.68 2.58
CA ASN A 50 -15.32 3.53 3.32
C ASN A 50 -14.82 2.41 2.41
N TYR A 51 -15.51 2.16 1.29
CA TYR A 51 -15.08 1.20 0.28
C TYR A 51 -13.74 1.58 -0.32
N LEU A 52 -13.56 2.84 -0.74
CA LEU A 52 -12.31 3.32 -1.32
C LEU A 52 -11.16 3.38 -0.30
N MET A 53 -11.45 3.69 0.96
CA MET A 53 -10.48 3.59 2.05
C MET A 53 -10.00 2.15 2.23
N LYS A 54 -10.93 1.18 2.24
CA LYS A 54 -10.61 -0.24 2.36
C LYS A 54 -9.84 -0.72 1.13
N LYS A 55 -10.28 -0.33 -0.07
CA LYS A 55 -9.60 -0.64 -1.34
C LYS A 55 -8.17 -0.10 -1.36
N GLN A 56 -7.94 1.16 -1.00
CA GLN A 56 -6.58 1.69 -0.91
C GLN A 56 -5.74 1.00 0.17
N SER A 57 -6.34 0.65 1.32
CA SER A 57 -5.65 -0.09 2.37
C SER A 57 -5.28 -1.51 1.92
N SER A 58 -6.08 -2.11 1.04
CA SER A 58 -5.81 -3.40 0.40
C SER A 58 -4.84 -3.28 -0.79
N GLU A 59 -4.85 -2.19 -1.53
CA GLU A 59 -3.96 -1.94 -2.68
C GLU A 59 -2.56 -1.47 -2.25
N LEU A 60 -2.42 -0.85 -1.07
CA LEU A 60 -1.11 -0.58 -0.47
C LEU A 60 -0.35 -1.87 -0.09
N THR A 61 -1.00 -3.04 -0.17
CA THR A 61 -0.36 -4.36 -0.05
C THR A 61 -0.06 -5.04 -1.39
N THR A 62 -0.28 -4.38 -2.53
CA THR A 62 0.02 -4.91 -3.87
C THR A 62 0.75 -3.86 -4.71
N ILE A 63 2.08 -3.84 -4.61
CA ILE A 63 2.90 -3.26 -5.68
C ILE A 63 3.11 -4.34 -6.74
N GLU A 64 2.42 -4.11 -7.87
CA GLU A 64 2.83 -4.39 -9.26
C GLU A 64 3.61 -5.68 -9.53
N ASN A 65 2.90 -6.68 -10.06
CA ASN A 65 3.48 -7.65 -10.97
C ASN A 65 3.48 -7.00 -12.38
N PRO A 66 4.62 -6.83 -13.07
CA PRO A 66 4.61 -6.31 -14.43
C PRO A 66 3.96 -7.34 -15.35
N GLN A 67 2.87 -6.90 -15.98
CA GLN A 67 2.20 -7.57 -17.08
C GLN A 67 3.20 -7.71 -18.24
N TYR A 68 3.66 -8.93 -18.51
CA TYR A 68 4.37 -9.21 -19.76
C TYR A 68 3.36 -9.25 -20.91
N ASP A 69 3.70 -8.42 -21.89
CA ASP A 69 3.02 -8.16 -23.14
C ASP A 69 2.99 -9.40 -24.04
N VAL A 70 1.93 -9.47 -24.82
CA VAL A 70 1.60 -10.52 -25.77
C VAL A 70 2.59 -10.43 -26.95
N LEU A 71 3.35 -11.51 -27.20
CA LEU A 71 3.99 -11.72 -28.50
C LEU A 71 3.24 -12.80 -29.27
N ALA A 72 2.55 -12.34 -30.31
CA ALA A 72 1.95 -13.14 -31.37
C ALA A 72 2.99 -13.72 -32.34
N ASN A 73 2.52 -14.70 -33.13
CA ASN A 73 3.12 -15.42 -34.27
C ASN A 73 3.73 -16.79 -33.91
N ASP A 74 3.43 -17.91 -34.58
CA ASP A 74 2.60 -18.19 -35.75
C ASP A 74 2.42 -19.73 -35.85
N SER A 75 1.25 -20.14 -36.36
CA SER A 75 0.94 -21.41 -37.05
C SER A 75 1.13 -22.77 -36.37
N LEU A 76 0.01 -23.48 -36.13
CA LEU A 76 -0.43 -24.61 -36.97
C LEU A 76 -1.81 -25.16 -36.52
N ASN A 77 -2.80 -24.88 -37.36
CA ASN A 77 -3.77 -25.80 -37.96
C ASN A 77 -4.91 -26.48 -37.16
N GLU A 78 -6.12 -26.06 -37.55
CA GLU A 78 -7.34 -26.83 -37.85
C GLU A 78 -8.07 -27.62 -36.76
N GLY A 79 -9.28 -27.14 -36.43
CA GLY A 79 -10.28 -27.91 -35.69
C GLY A 79 -11.51 -27.12 -35.27
N THR A 80 -12.13 -26.37 -36.18
CA THR A 80 -13.40 -25.68 -35.94
C THR A 80 -14.52 -26.71 -35.70
N GLN A 81 -14.91 -26.93 -34.45
CA GLN A 81 -16.24 -27.46 -34.12
C GLN A 81 -16.96 -26.48 -33.21
N ALA A 82 -18.06 -25.97 -33.74
CA ALA A 82 -19.01 -25.14 -33.04
C ALA A 82 -19.62 -25.89 -31.86
N PHE A 83 -19.59 -25.27 -30.68
CA PHE A 83 -20.54 -25.56 -29.61
C PHE A 83 -21.18 -24.25 -29.16
N ALA A 84 -22.29 -23.93 -29.82
CA ALA A 84 -23.39 -23.28 -29.12
C ALA A 84 -24.07 -24.34 -28.25
N LEU A 85 -24.46 -23.93 -27.04
CA LEU A 85 -25.26 -24.64 -26.01
C LEU A 85 -24.49 -25.50 -25.00
N SER A 86 -24.15 -24.90 -23.84
CA SER A 86 -24.36 -25.55 -22.53
C SER A 86 -24.40 -24.53 -21.38
N GLU A 87 -25.45 -23.69 -21.33
CA GLU A 87 -25.89 -22.96 -20.12
C GLU A 87 -26.48 -23.90 -19.04
N ILE A 88 -25.93 -25.11 -18.85
CA ILE A 88 -26.41 -26.09 -17.86
C ILE A 88 -25.29 -26.56 -16.90
N ASN A 89 -24.01 -26.26 -17.16
CA ASN A 89 -22.90 -26.83 -16.37
C ASN A 89 -22.28 -25.93 -15.29
N GLN A 90 -22.82 -24.74 -14.99
CA GLN A 90 -22.28 -23.93 -13.88
C GLN A 90 -22.61 -24.49 -12.48
N ALA A 91 -23.72 -25.21 -12.33
CA ALA A 91 -24.12 -25.76 -11.03
C ALA A 91 -23.26 -26.96 -10.59
N GLY A 92 -22.82 -27.81 -11.54
CA GLY A 92 -21.99 -28.98 -11.26
C GLY A 92 -20.55 -28.64 -10.88
N ASP A 93 -19.98 -27.62 -11.51
CA ASP A 93 -18.62 -27.14 -11.22
C ASP A 93 -18.56 -26.40 -9.87
N LEU A 94 -19.59 -25.61 -9.54
CA LEU A 94 -19.71 -24.96 -8.23
C LEU A 94 -19.89 -25.95 -7.06
N LEU A 95 -20.65 -27.03 -7.26
CA LEU A 95 -20.79 -28.11 -6.28
C LEU A 95 -19.47 -28.85 -6.06
N ALA A 96 -18.73 -29.14 -7.14
CA ALA A 96 -17.41 -29.76 -7.06
C ALA A 96 -16.38 -28.87 -6.35
N ILE A 97 -16.44 -27.54 -6.52
CA ILE A 97 -15.59 -26.59 -5.79
C ILE A 97 -15.94 -26.56 -4.30
N GLN A 98 -17.22 -26.65 -3.95
CA GLN A 98 -17.67 -26.66 -2.55
C GLN A 98 -17.19 -27.93 -1.82
N ASP A 99 -17.32 -29.10 -2.46
CA ASP A 99 -16.83 -30.37 -1.90
C ASP A 99 -15.30 -30.37 -1.73
N LYS A 100 -14.56 -29.78 -2.68
CA LYS A 100 -13.10 -29.57 -2.56
C LYS A 100 -12.78 -28.62 -1.41
N ALA A 101 -13.54 -27.55 -1.22
CA ALA A 101 -13.33 -26.58 -0.15
C ALA A 101 -13.54 -27.22 1.23
N ASP A 102 -14.55 -28.08 1.39
CA ASP A 102 -14.81 -28.79 2.64
C ASP A 102 -13.72 -29.83 2.94
N LEU A 103 -13.17 -30.49 1.90
CA LEU A 103 -12.04 -31.43 2.03
C LEU A 103 -10.74 -30.71 2.41
N VAL A 104 -10.49 -29.52 1.84
CA VAL A 104 -9.37 -28.64 2.21
C VAL A 104 -9.52 -28.15 3.64
N ALA A 105 -10.72 -27.72 4.05
CA ALA A 105 -10.99 -27.21 5.39
C ALA A 105 -10.75 -28.29 6.47
N SER A 106 -11.32 -29.48 6.27
CA SER A 106 -11.16 -30.61 7.21
C SER A 106 -9.71 -31.10 7.28
N THR A 107 -9.01 -31.15 6.14
CA THR A 107 -7.60 -31.53 6.10
C THR A 107 -6.73 -30.50 6.82
N ALA A 108 -6.96 -29.19 6.60
CA ALA A 108 -6.25 -28.13 7.29
C ALA A 108 -6.47 -28.18 8.81
N GLU A 109 -7.71 -28.41 9.25
CA GLU A 109 -8.05 -28.57 10.67
C GLU A 109 -7.31 -29.78 11.28
N SER A 110 -7.23 -30.90 10.55
CA SER A 110 -6.48 -32.09 11.00
C SER A 110 -4.97 -31.85 11.13
N MET A 111 -4.42 -30.91 10.35
CA MET A 111 -3.03 -30.47 10.42
C MET A 111 -2.81 -29.40 11.52
N GLY A 112 -3.86 -28.96 12.21
CA GLY A 112 -3.81 -27.85 13.17
C GLY A 112 -3.61 -26.48 12.51
N ILE A 113 -3.90 -26.36 11.21
CA ILE A 113 -3.75 -25.13 10.42
C ILE A 113 -5.10 -24.45 10.31
N GLN A 114 -5.21 -23.23 10.85
CA GLN A 114 -6.43 -22.43 10.71
C GLN A 114 -6.37 -21.58 9.44
N LEU A 115 -7.15 -21.95 8.44
CA LEU A 115 -7.31 -21.22 7.19
C LEU A 115 -8.58 -20.36 7.21
N GLN A 116 -8.54 -19.20 6.57
CA GLN A 116 -9.72 -18.37 6.33
C GLN A 116 -10.52 -18.91 5.14
N LEU A 117 -11.82 -18.59 5.09
CA LEU A 117 -12.72 -19.06 4.02
C LEU A 117 -12.19 -18.76 2.61
N SER A 118 -11.63 -17.56 2.40
CA SER A 118 -11.04 -17.18 1.12
C SER A 118 -9.77 -17.99 0.77
N GLU A 119 -9.01 -18.42 1.77
CA GLU A 119 -7.80 -19.22 1.58
C GLU A 119 -8.15 -20.66 1.21
N ILE A 120 -9.16 -21.21 1.87
CA ILE A 120 -9.74 -22.52 1.57
C ILE A 120 -10.26 -22.54 0.13
N GLN A 121 -11.02 -21.52 -0.27
CA GLN A 121 -11.54 -21.38 -1.64
C GLN A 121 -10.44 -21.26 -2.68
N ASN A 122 -9.39 -20.48 -2.40
CA ASN A 122 -8.25 -20.33 -3.30
C ASN A 122 -7.46 -21.64 -3.45
N ILE A 123 -7.25 -22.39 -2.38
CA ILE A 123 -6.59 -23.70 -2.46
C ILE A 123 -7.47 -24.66 -3.25
N ALA A 124 -8.77 -24.73 -2.94
CA ALA A 124 -9.71 -25.61 -3.61
C ALA A 124 -9.87 -25.32 -5.12
N SER A 125 -9.87 -24.05 -5.53
CA SER A 125 -9.97 -23.65 -6.94
C SER A 125 -8.72 -23.95 -7.76
N ASN A 126 -7.56 -24.07 -7.10
CA ASN A 126 -6.28 -24.38 -7.75
C ASN A 126 -5.87 -25.85 -7.54
N LEU A 127 -6.72 -26.64 -6.89
CA LEU A 127 -6.49 -28.06 -6.67
C LEU A 127 -6.91 -28.84 -7.93
N ASP A 128 -5.91 -29.21 -8.73
CA ASP A 128 -6.08 -30.06 -9.91
C ASP A 128 -6.14 -31.54 -9.48
N TYR A 129 -7.14 -31.85 -8.66
CA TYR A 129 -7.38 -33.21 -8.18
C TYR A 129 -7.98 -34.06 -9.31
N SER A 130 -7.16 -34.96 -9.82
CA SER A 130 -7.48 -35.93 -10.88
C SER A 130 -7.25 -37.39 -10.45
N GLY A 131 -6.98 -37.61 -9.15
CA GLY A 131 -6.67 -38.92 -8.59
C GLY A 131 -7.90 -39.85 -8.56
N ASP A 132 -7.67 -41.12 -8.90
CA ASP A 132 -8.69 -42.18 -8.89
C ASP A 132 -9.10 -42.60 -7.46
N SER A 133 -8.36 -42.16 -6.42
CA SER A 133 -8.61 -42.51 -5.02
C SER A 133 -8.58 -41.31 -4.06
N LEU A 134 -9.50 -41.31 -3.08
CA LEU A 134 -9.64 -40.27 -2.06
C LEU A 134 -8.36 -40.06 -1.24
N ASP A 135 -7.59 -41.11 -0.99
CA ASP A 135 -6.35 -41.05 -0.21
C ASP A 135 -5.24 -40.27 -0.93
N GLU A 136 -5.10 -40.45 -2.25
CA GLU A 136 -4.19 -39.64 -3.09
C GLU A 136 -4.62 -38.17 -3.08
N GLY A 137 -5.92 -37.90 -3.07
CA GLY A 137 -6.46 -36.54 -2.98
C GLY A 137 -6.18 -35.83 -1.67
N ILE A 138 -6.18 -36.56 -0.56
CA ILE A 138 -5.84 -35.99 0.75
C ILE A 138 -4.36 -35.60 0.80
N ASP A 139 -3.46 -36.40 0.21
CA ASP A 139 -2.04 -36.08 0.16
C ASP A 139 -1.74 -34.89 -0.77
N ASP A 140 -2.44 -34.78 -1.90
CA ASP A 140 -2.38 -33.61 -2.78
C ASP A 140 -2.86 -32.34 -2.06
N ILE A 141 -3.95 -32.44 -1.28
CA ILE A 141 -4.47 -31.33 -0.46
C ILE A 141 -3.49 -30.92 0.63
N ARG A 142 -2.87 -31.89 1.34
CA ARG A 142 -1.83 -31.59 2.34
C ARG A 142 -0.65 -30.88 1.72
N SER A 143 -0.22 -31.32 0.54
CA SER A 143 0.85 -30.68 -0.22
C SER A 143 0.49 -29.25 -0.60
N ALA A 144 -0.72 -29.03 -1.15
CA ALA A 144 -1.22 -27.71 -1.52
C ALA A 144 -1.34 -26.76 -0.31
N ILE A 145 -1.86 -27.23 0.82
CA ILE A 145 -1.94 -26.45 2.07
C ILE A 145 -0.54 -26.07 2.55
N THR A 146 0.40 -27.02 2.54
CA THR A 146 1.80 -26.78 2.97
C THR A 146 2.47 -25.73 2.09
N ALA A 147 2.37 -25.89 0.77
CA ALA A 147 2.91 -24.93 -0.20
C ALA A 147 2.28 -23.53 -0.04
N PHE A 148 0.98 -23.45 0.23
CA PHE A 148 0.31 -22.18 0.49
C PHE A 148 0.80 -21.50 1.77
N VAL A 149 1.00 -22.26 2.85
CA VAL A 149 1.55 -21.74 4.10
C VAL A 149 2.99 -21.25 3.93
N GLU A 150 3.83 -22.00 3.22
CA GLU A 150 5.21 -21.60 2.89
C GLU A 150 5.25 -20.31 2.08
N TYR A 151 4.42 -20.21 1.04
CA TYR A 151 4.28 -19.01 0.23
C TYR A 151 3.88 -17.79 1.08
N LYS A 152 2.89 -17.97 1.97
CA LYS A 152 2.45 -16.90 2.88
C LYS A 152 3.54 -16.49 3.86
N ALA A 153 4.31 -17.45 4.38
CA ALA A 153 5.48 -17.18 5.22
C ALA A 153 6.54 -16.37 4.46
N GLN A 154 6.81 -16.71 3.20
CA GLN A 154 7.75 -15.98 2.35
C GLN A 154 7.30 -14.54 2.08
N ILE A 155 6.02 -14.31 1.76
CA ILE A 155 5.46 -12.96 1.61
C ILE A 155 5.63 -12.16 2.90
N ASN A 156 5.32 -12.77 4.04
CA ASN A 156 5.45 -12.09 5.34
C ASN A 156 6.91 -11.73 5.61
N GLN A 157 7.86 -12.61 5.30
CA GLN A 157 9.28 -12.32 5.42
C GLN A 157 9.70 -11.13 4.53
N GLN A 158 9.22 -11.06 3.29
CA GLN A 158 9.48 -9.94 2.39
C GLN A 158 8.91 -8.62 2.95
N LYS A 159 7.67 -8.64 3.45
CA LYS A 159 7.04 -7.47 4.08
C LYS A 159 7.83 -6.99 5.31
N ILE A 160 8.28 -7.92 6.16
CA ILE A 160 9.14 -7.60 7.31
C ILE A 160 10.44 -6.93 6.84
N ASN A 161 11.10 -7.49 5.84
CA ASN A 161 12.34 -6.92 5.29
C ASN A 161 12.11 -5.51 4.71
N HIS A 162 11.00 -5.30 4.02
CA HIS A 162 10.61 -4.00 3.49
C HIS A 162 10.42 -2.97 4.62
N MET A 163 9.61 -3.29 5.64
CA MET A 163 9.40 -2.42 6.79
C MET A 163 10.72 -2.09 7.52
N ILE A 164 11.61 -3.07 7.68
CA ILE A 164 12.95 -2.83 8.26
C ILE A 164 13.74 -1.82 7.40
N GLY A 165 13.66 -1.93 6.07
CA GLY A 165 14.27 -0.99 5.14
C GLY A 165 13.73 0.43 5.27
N GLU A 166 12.40 0.58 5.38
CA GLU A 166 11.74 1.88 5.57
C GLU A 166 12.15 2.53 6.90
N VAL A 167 12.12 1.77 8.00
CA VAL A 167 12.53 2.26 9.33
C VAL A 167 13.98 2.71 9.32
N ARG A 168 14.89 1.92 8.72
CA ARG A 168 16.31 2.30 8.58
C ARG A 168 16.47 3.58 7.77
N THR A 169 15.72 3.72 6.68
CA THR A 169 15.77 4.90 5.82
C THR A 169 15.28 6.14 6.58
N ALA A 170 14.17 6.04 7.29
CA ALA A 170 13.62 7.12 8.10
C ALA A 170 14.59 7.56 9.21
N VAL A 171 15.21 6.60 9.92
CA VAL A 171 16.22 6.89 10.95
C VAL A 171 17.43 7.60 10.35
N ASN A 172 17.94 7.13 9.21
CA ASN A 172 19.08 7.75 8.53
C ASN A 172 18.76 9.17 8.05
N GLN A 173 17.58 9.37 7.45
CA GLN A 173 17.12 10.69 7.01
C GLN A 173 16.99 11.65 8.21
N HIS A 174 16.38 11.19 9.30
CA HIS A 174 16.24 12.02 10.50
C HIS A 174 17.59 12.37 11.10
N ASN A 175 18.50 11.40 11.21
CA ASN A 175 19.84 11.65 11.73
C ASN A 175 20.64 12.63 10.84
N GLN A 176 20.49 12.54 9.52
CA GLN A 176 21.09 13.50 8.59
C GLN A 176 20.50 14.91 8.76
N GLN A 177 19.18 15.03 8.89
CA GLN A 177 18.50 16.31 9.17
C GLN A 177 18.94 16.89 10.51
N THR A 178 18.98 16.09 11.58
CA THR A 178 19.48 16.51 12.90
C THR A 178 20.93 17.01 12.80
N SER A 179 21.79 16.28 12.10
CA SER A 179 23.19 16.68 11.90
C SER A 179 23.31 18.00 11.13
N GLN A 180 22.48 18.20 10.10
CA GLN A 180 22.41 19.46 9.35
C GLN A 180 21.92 20.61 10.24
N HIS A 181 20.87 20.41 11.04
CA HIS A 181 20.36 21.40 11.97
C HIS A 181 21.40 21.79 13.03
N LEU A 182 22.13 20.80 13.58
CA LEU A 182 23.22 21.05 14.52
C LEU A 182 24.35 21.87 13.87
N ASN A 183 24.80 21.50 12.68
CA ASN A 183 25.83 22.25 11.97
C ASN A 183 25.38 23.68 11.63
N ASN A 184 24.14 23.85 11.19
CA ASN A 184 23.59 25.18 10.91
C ASN A 184 23.49 26.02 12.18
N GLY A 185 23.01 25.44 13.29
CA GLY A 185 22.92 26.12 14.58
C GLY A 185 24.29 26.52 15.13
N LEU A 186 25.28 25.64 15.08
CA LEU A 186 26.65 25.94 15.52
C LEU A 186 27.31 27.01 14.65
N SER A 187 27.11 26.97 13.34
CA SER A 187 27.59 28.00 12.41
C SER A 187 26.96 29.37 12.73
N GLN A 188 25.65 29.39 13.04
CA GLN A 188 24.97 30.62 13.44
C GLN A 188 25.49 31.16 14.77
N ILE A 189 25.63 30.32 15.80
CA ILE A 189 26.21 30.72 17.09
C ILE A 189 27.61 31.30 16.91
N ALA A 190 28.45 30.67 16.07
CA ALA A 190 29.79 31.18 15.79
C ALA A 190 29.75 32.57 15.12
N LYS A 191 28.80 32.81 14.21
CA LYS A 191 28.60 34.14 13.61
C LYS A 191 28.15 35.16 14.65
N ASP A 192 27.19 34.80 15.49
CA ASP A 192 26.65 35.69 16.53
C ASP A 192 27.73 36.08 17.55
N ILE A 193 28.60 35.14 17.94
CA ILE A 193 29.76 35.41 18.82
C ILE A 193 30.72 36.42 18.19
N ASN A 194 31.07 36.23 16.91
CA ASN A 194 31.97 37.15 16.21
C ASN A 194 31.37 38.55 16.04
N GLN A 195 30.06 38.61 15.79
CA GLN A 195 29.33 39.88 15.71
C GLN A 195 29.31 40.59 17.07
N ALA A 196 28.98 39.87 18.15
CA ALA A 196 28.98 40.42 19.50
C ALA A 196 30.36 40.94 19.94
N ASP A 197 31.44 40.25 19.60
CA ASP A 197 32.82 40.71 19.88
C ASP A 197 33.16 41.99 19.08
N THR A 198 32.69 42.08 17.84
CA THR A 198 32.85 43.28 17.00
C THR A 198 32.09 44.46 17.60
N ASP A 199 30.84 44.25 18.00
CA ASP A 199 29.97 45.26 18.61
C ASP A 199 30.54 45.75 19.95
N PHE A 200 31.01 44.83 20.79
CA PHE A 200 31.67 45.15 22.05
C PHE A 200 32.91 46.02 21.83
N LYS A 201 33.81 45.64 20.92
CA LYS A 201 35.00 46.44 20.57
C LYS A 201 34.62 47.81 20.05
N SER A 202 33.56 47.91 19.25
CA SER A 202 33.03 49.19 18.77
C SER A 202 32.53 50.07 19.92
N SER A 203 31.72 49.51 20.83
CA SER A 203 31.22 50.22 22.01
C SER A 203 32.35 50.69 22.93
N VAL A 204 33.35 49.85 23.20
CA VAL A 204 34.52 50.23 24.02
C VAL A 204 35.30 51.37 23.37
N ARG A 205 35.54 51.31 22.05
CA ARG A 205 36.21 52.41 21.32
C ARG A 205 35.41 53.70 21.39
N GLN A 206 34.09 53.63 21.28
CA GLN A 206 33.22 54.80 21.35
C GLN A 206 33.25 55.42 22.74
N ALA A 207 33.17 54.61 23.80
CA ALA A 207 33.32 55.08 25.17
C ALA A 207 34.69 55.76 25.39
N LEU A 208 35.79 55.13 24.95
CA LEU A 208 37.14 55.71 25.06
C LEU A 208 37.27 57.06 24.33
N LYS A 209 36.62 57.23 23.17
CA LYS A 209 36.58 58.52 22.45
C LYS A 209 35.89 59.62 23.25
N CYS A 210 34.84 59.30 24.01
CA CYS A 210 34.14 60.27 24.87
C CYS A 210 35.01 60.74 26.05
N PHE A 211 35.99 59.95 26.47
CA PHE A 211 36.94 60.31 27.54
C PHE A 211 38.25 60.91 27.02
N ALA A 212 38.45 61.01 25.70
CA ALA A 212 39.64 61.64 25.14
C ALA A 212 39.59 63.16 25.33
N ILE A 213 40.47 63.70 26.17
CA ILE A 213 40.62 65.15 26.40
C ILE A 213 41.15 65.80 25.10
N PRO A 214 40.52 66.87 24.58
CA PRO A 214 41.01 67.54 23.39
C PRO A 214 42.42 68.08 23.64
N ALA A 215 43.35 67.78 22.72
CA ALA A 215 44.71 68.27 22.80
C ALA A 215 44.72 69.80 22.85
N ASN A 216 45.16 70.37 23.98
CA ASN A 216 45.39 71.80 24.10
C ASN A 216 46.36 72.22 22.99
N LYS A 217 45.88 73.02 22.04
CA LYS A 217 46.74 73.67 21.05
C LYS A 217 47.74 74.56 21.81
N PRO A 218 49.06 74.37 21.66
CA PRO A 218 50.03 75.29 22.25
C PRO A 218 49.85 76.65 21.59
N GLY A 219 49.55 77.66 22.41
CA GLY A 219 49.53 79.06 22.03
C GLY A 219 50.92 79.66 21.98
#